data_AF-A0A5K0W4A4-F1
#
_entry.id   AF-A0A5K0W4A4-F1
#
_cell.length_a   1.000
_cell.length_b   1.000
_cell.length_c   1.000
_cell.angle_alpha   90.00
_cell.angle_beta   90.00
_cell.angle_gamma   90.00
#
_symmetry.space_group_name_H-M   'P 1'
#
loop_
_entity.id
_entity.type
_entity.pdbx_description
1 polymer ?
#
loop_
_entity_poly.entity_id
_entity_poly.type
_entity_poly.pdbx_seq_one_letter_code
_entity_poly.pdbx_strand_id
1 'polypeptide(L)' 'CEHPDRVSASSCIEAIVKDKNSDHFFVASQDADLRKKFRE' A
#
# COMPACT_ATOMS: atom_id res chain seq x y z
N CYS A 1 -3.93 -8.20 5.98
CA CYS A 1 -2.72 -8.75 5.37
C CYS A 1 -2.23 -9.92 6.20
N GLU A 2 -1.70 -10.96 5.56
CA GLU A 2 -1.13 -12.14 6.22
C GLU A 2 0.39 -12.09 6.12
N HIS A 3 1.00 -11.08 6.75
CA HIS A 3 2.45 -10.99 6.81
C HIS A 3 2.98 -11.92 7.92
N PRO A 4 4.07 -12.66 7.66
CA PRO A 4 4.67 -13.56 8.66
C PRO A 4 5.27 -12.80 9.85
N ASP A 5 5.76 -11.58 9.60
CA ASP A 5 6.37 -10.70 10.60
C ASP A 5 5.63 -9.36 10.72
N ARG A 6 5.90 -8.64 11.81
CA ARG A 6 5.36 -7.29 12.01
C ARG A 6 5.99 -6.33 10.99
N VAL A 7 5.17 -5.85 10.06
CA VAL A 7 5.55 -4.83 9.09
C VAL A 7 4.89 -3.48 9.41
N SER A 8 5.43 -2.39 8.85
CA SER A 8 4.79 -1.09 8.91
C SER A 8 3.50 -1.08 8.08
N ALA A 9 2.60 -0.15 8.40
CA ALA A 9 1.36 0.02 7.63
C ALA A 9 1.65 0.37 6.16
N SER A 10 2.66 1.20 5.89
CA SER A 10 3.10 1.54 4.53
C SER A 10 3.54 0.30 3.75
N SER A 11 4.41 -0.55 4.31
CA SER A 11 4.82 -1.80 3.67
C SER A 11 3.68 -2.78 3.47
N CYS A 12 2.73 -2.89 4.41
CA CYS A 12 1.57 -3.76 4.20
C CYS A 12 0.68 -3.25 3.06
N ILE A 13 0.44 -1.94 2.95
CA ILE A 13 -0.37 -1.36 1.87
C ILE A 13 0.34 -1.53 0.52
N GLU A 14 1.66 -1.29 0.44
CA GLU A 14 2.47 -1.53 -0.76
C GLU A 14 2.48 -2.99 -1.20
N ALA A 15 2.52 -3.95 -0.27
CA ALA A 15 2.46 -5.37 -0.59
C ALA A 15 1.08 -5.83 -1.08
N ILE A 16 -0.01 -5.26 -0.52
CA ILE A 16 -1.39 -5.58 -0.92
C ILE A 16 -1.74 -4.93 -2.27
N VAL A 17 -1.44 -3.64 -2.40
CA VAL A 17 -1.63 -2.87 -3.64
C VAL A 17 -0.44 -3.20 -4.54
N LYS A 18 -0.46 -4.43 -5.06
CA LYS A 18 0.54 -5.00 -5.96
C LYS A 18 0.84 -4.06 -7.14
N ASP A 19 1.94 -4.31 -7.84
CA ASP A 19 2.26 -3.67 -9.11
C ASP A 19 1.04 -3.68 -10.04
N LYS A 20 0.51 -2.48 -10.34
CA LYS A 20 -0.68 -2.18 -11.18
C LYS A 20 -2.06 -2.30 -10.54
N ASN A 21 -2.17 -2.49 -9.22
CA ASN A 21 -3.48 -2.46 -8.55
C ASN A 21 -4.51 -3.41 -9.19
N SER A 22 -4.14 -4.68 -9.37
CA SER A 22 -4.95 -5.70 -10.06
C SER A 22 -6.34 -5.89 -9.46
N ASP A 23 -6.48 -5.59 -8.17
CA ASP A 23 -7.73 -5.71 -7.41
C ASP A 23 -8.50 -4.38 -7.32
N HIS A 24 -8.01 -3.32 -7.99
CA HIS A 24 -8.66 -2.02 -8.11
C HIS A 24 -8.99 -1.33 -6.77
N PHE A 25 -8.04 -1.32 -5.84
CA PHE A 25 -8.16 -0.62 -4.57
C PHE A 25 -8.12 0.90 -4.73
N PHE A 26 -8.88 1.60 -3.88
CA PHE A 26 -8.71 3.02 -3.59
C PHE A 26 -7.97 3.18 -2.27
N VAL A 27 -6.83 3.89 -2.29
CA VAL A 27 -6.00 4.11 -1.10
C VAL A 27 -6.22 5.54 -0.57
N ALA A 28 -6.92 5.66 0.56
CA ALA A 28 -7.05 6.91 1.30
C ALA A 28 -6.12 6.90 2.50
N SER A 29 -5.06 7.72 2.47
CA SER A 29 -4.07 7.79 3.55
C SER A 29 -3.67 9.23 3.86
N GLN A 30 -3.38 9.50 5.14
CA GLN A 30 -2.79 10.77 5.59
C GLN A 30 -1.27 10.83 5.36
N ASP A 31 -0.63 9.67 5.15
CA ASP A 31 0.79 9.57 4.84
C ASP A 31 1.08 10.17 3.46
N ALA A 32 1.87 11.25 3.44
CA ALA A 32 2.18 12.00 2.22
C ALA A 32 3.08 11.22 1.27
N ASP A 33 4.00 10.41 1.80
CA ASP A 33 4.94 9.64 1.01
C ASP A 33 4.23 8.43 0.39
N LEU A 34 3.32 7.80 1.14
CA LEU A 34 2.46 6.74 0.61
C LEU A 34 1.56 7.26 -0.53
N ARG A 35 0.97 8.45 -0.36
CA ARG A 35 0.16 9.08 -1.42
C ARG A 35 0.95 9.43 -2.67
N LYS A 36 2.25 9.75 -2.55
CA LYS A 36 3.11 10.03 -3.70
C LYS A 36 3.42 8.74 -4.47
N LYS A 37 3.84 7.68 -3.77
CA LYS A 37 4.16 6.39 -4.37
C LYS A 37 3.04 5.81 -5.25
N PHE A 38 1.78 5.91 -4.80
CA PHE A 38 0.63 5.36 -5.54
C PHE A 38 0.02 6.31 -6.59
N ARG A 39 0.61 7.49 -6.82
CA ARG A 39 0.17 8.43 -7.87
C ARG A 39 1.06 8.42 -9.13
N GLU A 40 2.22 7.77 -9.07
CA GLU A 40 3.12 7.58 -10.21
C GLU A 40 2.59 6.50 -11.16
#